data_AF-F9X629-F1
#
_entry.id   AF-F9X629-F1
#
_cell.length_a   1.000
_cell.length_b   1.000
_cell.length_c   1.000
_cell.angle_alpha   90.00
_cell.angle_beta   90.00
_cell.angle_gamma   90.00
#
_symmetry.space_group_name_H-M   'P 1'
#
loop_
_entity.id
_entity.type
_entity.pdbx_description
1 polymer ?
#
loop_
_entity_poly.entity_id
_entity_poly.type
_entity_poly.pdbx_seq_one_letter_code
_entity_poly.pdbx_strand_id
1 'polypeptide(L)' 'ANHSCDPNTAAIFNQPRQLLRALRPIKKGDEITMKYVDITNPFSVRQAELSEAYFFGCKCIRC' A
#
# COMPACT_ATOMS: atom_id res chain seq x y z
N ALA A 1 -2.71 -8.00 -2.26
CA ALA A 1 -1.57 -7.15 -2.69
C ALA A 1 -0.91 -6.66 -1.43
N ASN A 2 0.41 -6.80 -1.29
CA ASN A 2 1.15 -6.39 -0.09
C ASN A 2 1.22 -4.86 0.06
N HIS A 3 1.65 -4.40 1.23
CA HIS A 3 1.79 -2.98 1.51
C HIS A 3 3.03 -2.34 0.87
N SER A 4 2.86 -1.13 0.34
CA SER A 4 3.97 -0.18 0.13
C SER A 4 3.47 1.24 0.41
N CYS A 5 4.29 2.09 1.03
CA CYS A 5 4.00 3.52 1.15
C CYS A 5 4.16 4.27 -0.20
N ASP A 6 4.79 3.62 -1.19
CA ASP A 6 4.78 4.01 -2.61
C ASP A 6 4.21 2.84 -3.45
N PRO A 7 2.88 2.66 -3.45
CA PRO A 7 2.25 1.51 -4.12
C PRO A 7 2.21 1.69 -5.64
N ASN A 8 2.17 0.59 -6.38
CA ASN A 8 1.92 0.61 -7.83
C ASN A 8 0.44 0.47 -8.20
N THR A 9 -0.45 0.22 -7.23
CA THR A 9 -1.90 0.18 -7.43
C THR A 9 -2.67 0.96 -6.37
N ALA A 10 -3.90 1.36 -6.73
CA ALA A 10 -4.88 1.92 -5.81
C ALA A 10 -6.14 1.04 -5.76
N ALA A 11 -6.68 0.88 -4.54
CA ALA A 11 -7.99 0.30 -4.33
C ALA A 11 -9.08 1.36 -4.55
N ILE A 12 -10.09 1.01 -5.34
CA ILE A 12 -11.26 1.83 -5.64
C ILE A 12 -12.49 1.03 -5.24
N PHE A 13 -13.37 1.63 -4.45
CA PHE A 13 -14.62 1.03 -4.03
C PHE A 13 -15.73 1.49 -4.97
N ASN A 14 -16.22 0.58 -5.80
CA ASN A 14 -17.35 0.78 -6.71
C ASN A 14 -18.42 -0.26 -6.37
N GLN A 15 -19.18 0.02 -5.29
CA GLN A 15 -19.99 -0.96 -4.60
C GLN A 15 -20.93 -1.76 -5.54
N PRO A 16 -21.08 -3.08 -5.33
CA PRO A 16 -20.45 -3.89 -4.27
C PRO A 16 -19.01 -4.33 -4.59
N ARG A 17 -18.42 -3.87 -5.70
CA ARG A 17 -17.11 -4.32 -6.18
C ARG A 17 -15.99 -3.46 -5.60
N GLN A 18 -14.88 -4.12 -5.30
CA GLN A 18 -13.59 -3.47 -5.10
C GLN A 18 -12.74 -3.70 -6.35
N LEU A 19 -12.19 -2.61 -6.87
CA LEU A 19 -11.33 -2.62 -8.05
C LEU A 19 -9.92 -2.25 -7.61
N LEU A 20 -8.93 -2.95 -8.14
CA LEU A 20 -7.52 -2.57 -8.00
C LEU A 20 -7.05 -2.03 -9.34
N ARG A 21 -6.60 -0.77 -9.38
CA ARG A 21 -6.14 -0.12 -10.61
C ARG A 21 -4.67 0.24 -10.51
N ALA A 22 -3.92 -0.05 -11.58
CA ALA A 22 -2.54 0.37 -11.72
C ALA A 22 -2.43 1.90 -11.74
N LEU A 23 -1.49 2.43 -10.95
CA LEU A 23 -1.13 3.85 -10.91
C LEU A 23 0.02 4.17 -11.88
N ARG A 24 0.76 3.15 -12.30
CA ARG A 24 1.91 3.21 -13.20
C ARG A 24 2.04 1.89 -13.96
N PRO A 25 2.77 1.83 -15.09
CA PRO A 25 3.06 0.57 -15.77
C PRO A 25 3.69 -0.45 -14.81
N ILE A 26 3.19 -1.69 -14.83
CA ILE A 26 3.67 -2.81 -14.00
C ILE A 26 4.22 -3.86 -14.95
N LYS A 27 5.49 -4.23 -14.80
CA LYS A 27 6.14 -5.22 -15.66
C LYS A 27 5.81 -6.64 -15.17
N LYS A 28 5.97 -7.63 -16.05
CA LYS A 28 5.86 -9.03 -15.67
C LYS A 28 6.89 -9.36 -14.59
N GLY A 29 6.43 -9.90 -13.47
CA GLY A 29 7.26 -10.25 -12.32
C GLY A 29 7.33 -9.17 -11.23
N ASP A 30 6.87 -7.95 -11.50
CA ASP A 30 6.75 -6.93 -10.46
C ASP A 30 5.67 -7.33 -9.45
N GLU A 31 5.95 -7.15 -8.16
CA GLU A 31 4.95 -7.35 -7.12
C GLU A 31 3.86 -6.28 -7.17
N ILE A 32 2.60 -6.69 -7.07
CA ILE A 32 1.46 -5.77 -6.95
C ILE A 32 1.33 -5.32 -5.48
N THR A 33 1.48 -4.01 -5.26
CA THR A 33 1.41 -3.39 -3.93
C THR A 33 0.32 -2.34 -3.85
N MET A 34 -0.26 -2.18 -2.66
CA MET A 34 -1.29 -1.19 -2.34
C MET A 34 -0.98 -0.52 -0.99
N LYS A 35 -1.61 0.62 -0.70
CA LYS A 35 -1.53 1.21 0.64
C LYS A 35 -2.53 0.55 1.58
N TYR A 36 -2.10 0.30 2.82
CA TYR A 36 -2.95 -0.20 3.91
C TYR A 36 -3.32 0.92 4.88
N VAL A 37 -2.38 1.84 5.08
CA VAL A 37 -2.49 3.02 5.95
C VAL A 37 -2.49 4.31 5.11
N ASP A 38 -2.83 5.44 5.74
CA ASP A 38 -2.71 6.74 5.08
C ASP A 38 -1.23 7.12 4.88
N ILE A 39 -0.81 7.21 3.61
CA ILE A 39 0.56 7.52 3.23
C ILE A 39 0.93 9.00 3.36
N THR A 40 -0.04 9.86 3.69
CA THR A 40 0.21 11.28 4.00
C THR A 40 0.72 11.49 5.43
N ASN A 41 0.52 10.50 6.31
CA ASN A 41 1.01 10.55 7.69
C ASN A 41 2.55 10.45 7.77
N PRO A 42 3.17 10.98 8.85
CA PRO A 42 4.61 10.83 9.11
C PRO A 42 5.05 9.36 9.26
N PHE A 43 6.34 9.09 9.06
CA PHE A 43 6.93 7.74 9.14
C PHE A 43 6.56 7.01 10.44
N SER A 44 6.69 7.67 11.59
CA SER A 44 6.42 7.07 12.90
C SER A 44 4.97 6.59 13.04
N VAL A 45 4.02 7.38 12.55
CA VAL A 45 2.59 7.05 12.55
C VAL A 45 2.33 5.84 11.65
N ARG A 46 2.86 5.85 10.42
CA ARG A 46 2.67 4.72 9.49
C ARG A 46 3.26 3.42 10.04
N GLN A 47 4.45 3.45 10.64
CA GLN A 47 5.07 2.25 11.22
C GLN A 47 4.29 1.72 12.42
N ALA A 48 3.79 2.61 13.28
CA ALA A 48 2.98 2.22 14.43
C ALA A 48 1.69 1.51 13.97
N GLU A 49 0.94 2.12 13.04
CA GLU A 49 -0.30 1.54 12.50
C GLU A 49 -0.04 0.17 11.83
N LEU A 50 1.02 0.05 11.03
CA LEU A 50 1.38 -1.21 10.37
C LEU A 50 1.80 -2.29 11.37
N SER A 51 2.55 -1.91 12.40
CA SER A 51 2.97 -2.86 13.45
C SER A 51 1.80 -3.32 14.30
N GLU A 52 0.85 -2.44 14.62
CA GLU A 52 -0.29 -2.75 15.49
C GLU A 52 -1.37 -3.55 14.76
N ALA A 53 -1.75 -3.14 13.55
CA ALA A 53 -2.85 -3.76 12.82
C ALA A 53 -2.42 -4.93 11.92
N TYR A 54 -1.17 -4.92 11.44
CA TYR A 54 -0.67 -5.88 10.46
C TYR A 54 0.59 -6.63 10.90
N PHE A 55 1.12 -6.33 12.08
CA PHE A 55 2.23 -7.05 12.72
C PHE A 55 3.52 -7.10 11.88
N PHE A 56 3.81 -6.06 11.09
CA PHE A 56 5.07 -5.92 10.35
C PHE A 56 5.57 -4.47 10.30
N GLY A 57 6.87 -4.29 10.06
CA GLY A 57 7.49 -3.00 9.78
C GLY A 57 7.76 -2.80 8.28
N CYS A 58 7.29 -1.70 7.70
CA CYS A 58 7.49 -1.43 6.27
C CYS A 58 8.94 -0.99 5.99
N LYS A 59 9.53 -1.50 4.90
CA LYS A 59 10.90 -1.21 4.46
C LYS A 59 10.98 -0.67 3.04
N CYS A 60 9.89 -0.10 2.53
CA CYS A 60 9.86 0.48 1.18
C CYS A 60 10.70 1.78 1.13
N ILE A 61 10.99 2.29 -0.07
CA ILE A 61 11.86 3.47 -0.27
C ILE A 61 11.38 4.77 0.40
N ARG A 62 10.10 4.87 0.79
CA ARG A 62 9.54 6.04 1.50
C ARG A 62 9.61 5.90 3.04
N CYS A 63 10.09 4.77 3.54
CA CYS A 63 10.27 4.46 4.95
C CYS A 63 11.75 4.54 5.29
#